data_AF-A0A968CSS1-F1
#
_entry.id   AF-A0A968CSS1-F1
#
_cell.length_a   1.000
_cell.length_b   1.000
_cell.length_c   1.000
_cell.angle_alpha   90.00
_cell.angle_beta   90.00
_cell.angle_gamma   90.00
#
_symmetry.space_group_name_H-M   'P 1'
#
loop_
_entity.id
_entity.type
_entity.pdbx_description
1 polymer ?
#
loop_
_entity_poly.entity_id
_entity_poly.type
_entity_poly.pdbx_seq_one_letter_code
_entity_poly.pdbx_strand_id
1 'polypeptide(L)'
;CFYSFIAGFAVFGIVGFMAHSQGVPFEDAIKGGPQLAFVVYPQAISLLPSMNVLFGVLFFLMLVIAGLTSGISLVEAFACAITDKFDWSRTKVV
;
A
#
# COMPACT_ATOMS: atom_id res chain seq x y z
N CYS A 1 2.33 -14.47 -5.39
CA CYS A 1 2.41 -14.37 -6.86
C CYS A 1 1.11 -13.82 -7.46
N PHE A 2 -0.04 -14.49 -7.29
CA PHE A 2 -1.34 -14.03 -7.84
C PHE A 2 -1.77 -12.64 -7.36
N TYR A 3 -1.62 -12.35 -6.06
CA TYR A 3 -1.88 -11.03 -5.48
C TYR A 3 -1.08 -9.92 -6.19
N SER A 4 0.22 -10.13 -6.37
CA SER A 4 1.11 -9.16 -7.03
C SER A 4 0.76 -8.94 -8.50
N PHE A 5 0.28 -9.99 -9.20
CA PHE A 5 -0.16 -9.88 -10.59
C PHE A 5 -1.42 -9.01 -10.72
N ILE A 6 -2.45 -9.26 -9.91
CA ILE A 6 -3.68 -8.45 -9.89
C ILE A 6 -3.39 -7.02 -9.41
N ALA A 7 -2.56 -6.87 -8.39
CA ALA A 7 -2.15 -5.56 -7.90
C ALA A 7 -1.44 -4.76 -9.00
N GLY A 8 -0.59 -5.40 -9.82
CA GLY A 8 0.02 -4.77 -10.99
C GLY A 8 -1.02 -4.21 -11.96
N PHE A 9 -2.01 -5.01 -12.37
CA PHE A 9 -3.09 -4.54 -13.24
C PHE A 9 -3.88 -3.37 -12.63
N ALA A 10 -4.18 -3.42 -11.33
CA ALA A 10 -4.88 -2.34 -10.64
C ALA A 10 -4.06 -1.04 -10.58
N VAL A 11 -2.76 -1.14 -10.29
CA VAL A 11 -1.83 0.00 -10.22
C VAL A 11 -1.70 0.65 -11.59
N PHE A 12 -1.35 -0.12 -12.62
CA PHE A 12 -1.15 0.41 -13.96
C PHE A 12 -2.47 0.93 -14.58
N GLY A 13 -3.62 0.33 -14.25
CA GLY A 13 -4.92 0.81 -14.67
C GLY A 13 -5.25 2.21 -14.14
N ILE A 14 -5.03 2.45 -12.84
CA ILE A 14 -5.31 3.75 -12.21
C ILE A 14 -4.31 4.82 -12.69
N VAL A 15 -3.03 4.48 -12.78
CA VAL A 15 -2.00 5.40 -13.28
C VAL A 15 -2.24 5.73 -14.76
N GLY A 16 -2.61 4.74 -15.57
CA GLY A 16 -2.96 4.96 -16.98
C GLY A 16 -4.20 5.85 -17.16
N PHE A 17 -5.23 5.67 -16.34
CA PHE A 17 -6.40 6.55 -16.31
C PHE A 17 -6.01 8.00 -15.98
N MET A 18 -5.12 8.19 -15.00
CA MET A 18 -4.66 9.52 -14.62
C MET A 18 -3.82 10.18 -15.73
N ALA A 19 -2.89 9.43 -16.34
CA ALA A 19 -2.08 9.92 -17.45
C ALA A 19 -2.95 10.37 -18.64
N HIS A 20 -3.96 9.57 -18.99
CA HIS A 20 -4.91 9.91 -20.05
C HIS A 20 -5.76 11.14 -19.70
N SER A 21 -6.24 11.25 -18.46
CA SER A 21 -7.13 12.34 -18.04
C SER A 21 -6.42 13.69 -17.86
N GLN A 22 -5.11 13.69 -17.54
CA GLN A 22 -4.31 14.91 -17.39
C GLN A 22 -3.47 15.25 -18.63
N GLY A 23 -3.39 14.36 -19.62
CA GLY A 23 -2.58 14.55 -20.82
C GLY A 23 -1.06 14.55 -20.54
N VAL A 24 -0.63 13.97 -19.41
CA VAL A 24 0.78 13.86 -19.05
C VAL A 24 1.38 12.58 -19.64
N PRO A 25 2.67 12.60 -20.04
CA PRO A 25 3.34 11.39 -20.49
C PRO A 25 3.35 10.34 -19.36
N PHE A 26 3.21 9.07 -19.75
CA PHE A 26 3.10 7.95 -18.80
C PHE A 26 4.32 7.81 -17.88
N GLU A 27 5.50 8.20 -18.36
CA GLU A 27 6.76 8.21 -17.61
C GLU A 27 6.71 9.17 -16.41
N ASP A 28 6.02 10.30 -16.53
CA ASP A 28 5.85 11.27 -15.45
C ASP A 28 4.76 10.83 -14.45
N ALA A 29 3.82 9.98 -14.89
CA ALA A 29 2.75 9.43 -14.08
C ALA A 29 3.22 8.27 -13.18
N ILE A 30 4.25 7.54 -13.58
CA ILE A 30 4.86 6.47 -12.77
C ILE A 30 5.95 7.06 -11.87
N LYS A 31 5.55 7.48 -10.67
CA LYS A 31 6.51 7.72 -9.59
C LYS A 31 6.56 6.49 -8.70
N GLY A 32 7.65 5.73 -8.75
CA GLY A 32 7.82 4.54 -7.92
C GLY A 32 7.91 4.85 -6.41
N GLY A 33 7.89 3.79 -5.60
CA GLY A 33 8.11 3.91 -4.16
C GLY A 33 6.95 4.60 -3.41
N PRO A 34 7.24 5.27 -2.28
CA PRO A 34 6.22 5.91 -1.45
C PRO A 34 5.44 7.02 -2.17
N GLN A 35 6.07 7.70 -3.14
CA GLN A 35 5.41 8.78 -3.88
C GLN A 35 4.22 8.29 -4.69
N LEU A 36 4.20 7.01 -5.10
CA LEU A 36 3.05 6.43 -5.79
C LEU A 36 1.80 6.54 -4.90
N ALA A 37 1.89 6.00 -3.68
CA ALA A 37 0.80 5.94 -2.71
C ALA A 37 0.36 7.32 -2.22
N PHE A 38 1.28 8.25 -2.00
CA PHE A 38 0.97 9.53 -1.33
C PHE A 38 0.82 10.73 -2.25
N VAL A 39 1.15 10.62 -3.54
CA VAL A 39 1.03 11.72 -4.51
C VAL A 39 0.20 11.31 -5.70
N VAL A 40 0.60 10.23 -6.39
CA VAL A 40 -0.02 9.79 -7.65
C VAL A 40 -1.44 9.29 -7.41
N TYR A 41 -1.67 8.44 -6.39
CA TYR A 41 -3.01 7.92 -6.09
C TYR A 41 -4.01 8.99 -5.61
N PRO A 42 -3.67 9.90 -4.68
CA PRO A 42 -4.57 10.98 -4.30
C PRO A 42 -4.93 11.89 -5.48
N GLN A 43 -3.96 12.17 -6.35
CA GLN A 43 -4.22 12.90 -7.59
C GLN A 43 -5.23 12.14 -8.45
N ALA A 44 -4.99 10.85 -8.76
CA ALA A 44 -5.88 10.02 -9.57
C ALA A 44 -7.32 9.94 -9.00
N ILE A 45 -7.45 9.78 -7.68
CA ILE A 45 -8.75 9.75 -6.99
C ILE A 45 -9.48 11.08 -7.11
N SER A 46 -8.75 12.20 -7.16
CA SER A 46 -9.35 13.54 -7.31
C SER A 46 -9.97 13.76 -8.70
N LEU A 47 -9.54 13.01 -9.73
CA LEU A 47 -10.16 13.06 -11.07
C LEU A 47 -11.44 12.22 -11.18
N LEU A 48 -11.80 11.43 -10.15
CA LEU A 48 -13.03 10.65 -10.20
C LEU A 48 -14.26 11.58 -10.15
N PRO A 49 -15.25 11.38 -11.04
CA PRO A 49 -16.40 12.28 -11.16
C PRO A 49 -17.34 12.24 -9.95
N SER A 50 -17.32 11.16 -9.16
CA SER A 50 -18.12 11.03 -7.95
C SER A 50 -17.40 10.16 -6.91
N MET A 51 -17.76 10.32 -5.63
CA MET A 51 -17.26 9.51 -4.50
C MET A 51 -15.74 9.56 -4.25
N ASN A 52 -15.04 10.58 -4.77
CA ASN A 52 -13.60 10.79 -4.57
C ASN A 52 -13.18 10.76 -3.08
N VAL A 53 -13.95 11.39 -2.19
CA VAL A 53 -13.69 11.38 -0.74
C VAL A 53 -13.80 9.97 -0.16
N LEU A 54 -14.81 9.19 -0.56
CA LEU A 54 -14.99 7.83 -0.06
C LEU A 54 -13.83 6.92 -0.48
N PHE A 55 -13.45 6.96 -1.76
CA PHE A 55 -12.33 6.17 -2.26
C PHE A 55 -10.98 6.62 -1.68
N GLY A 56 -10.81 7.93 -1.44
CA GLY A 56 -9.63 8.45 -0.74
C GLY A 56 -9.49 7.91 0.67
N VAL A 57 -10.57 7.97 1.46
CA VAL A 57 -10.58 7.45 2.84
C VAL A 57 -10.32 5.94 2.85
N LEU A 58 -10.98 5.18 1.98
CA LEU A 58 -10.79 3.73 1.89
C LEU A 58 -9.37 3.34 1.49
N PHE A 59 -8.77 4.08 0.55
CA PHE A 59 -7.40 3.84 0.10
C PHE A 59 -6.40 4.05 1.24
N PHE A 60 -6.48 5.17 1.95
CA PHE A 60 -5.59 5.44 3.08
C PHE A 60 -5.83 4.49 4.26
N LEU A 61 -7.08 4.13 4.54
CA LEU A 61 -7.40 3.14 5.56
C LEU A 61 -6.77 1.78 5.22
N MET A 62 -6.86 1.35 3.96
CA MET A 62 -6.22 0.13 3.48
C MET A 62 -4.70 0.19 3.65
N LEU A 63 -4.05 1.32 3.33
CA LEU A 63 -2.61 1.49 3.53
C LEU A 63 -2.21 1.37 5.01
N VAL A 64 -3.00 1.96 5.92
CA VAL A 64 -2.75 1.85 7.37
C VAL A 64 -2.88 0.42 7.85
N ILE A 65 -3.94 -0.29 7.45
CA ILE A 65 -4.15 -1.69 7.84
C ILE A 65 -3.05 -2.60 7.26
N ALA A 66 -2.66 -2.37 5.99
CA ALA A 66 -1.58 -3.13 5.36
C ALA A 66 -0.24 -2.90 6.07
N GLY A 67 0.08 -1.65 6.44
CA GLY A 67 1.28 -1.32 7.22
C GLY A 67 1.26 -1.94 8.62
N LEU A 68 0.11 -1.87 9.31
CA LEU A 68 -0.05 -2.42 10.66
C LEU A 68 0.11 -3.94 10.68
N THR A 69 -0.56 -4.66 9.77
CA THR A 69 -0.47 -6.13 9.71
C THR A 69 0.96 -6.59 9.36
N SER A 70 1.63 -5.89 8.45
CA SER A 70 3.04 -6.13 8.15
C SER A 70 3.95 -5.85 9.34
N GLY A 71 3.70 -4.77 10.09
CA GLY A 71 4.48 -4.42 11.28
C GLY A 71 4.35 -5.45 12.40
N ILE A 72 3.14 -5.90 12.67
CA ILE A 72 2.87 -6.96 13.65
C ILE A 72 3.58 -8.25 13.26
N SER A 73 3.48 -8.66 11.98
CA SER A 73 4.14 -9.87 11.49
C SER A 73 5.66 -9.82 11.63
N LEU A 74 6.27 -8.65 11.45
CA LEU A 74 7.71 -8.46 11.63
C LEU A 74 8.11 -8.64 13.10
N VAL A 75 7.43 -7.95 14.02
CA VAL A 75 7.71 -8.03 15.47
C VAL A 75 7.50 -9.46 15.98
N GLU A 76 6.42 -10.11 15.55
CA GLU A 76 6.14 -11.49 15.92
C GLU A 76 7.21 -12.46 15.41
N ALA A 77 7.71 -12.27 14.18
CA ALA A 77 8.80 -13.08 13.66
C ALA A 77 10.08 -12.97 14.50
N PHE A 78 10.44 -11.76 14.94
CA PHE A 78 11.58 -11.55 15.84
C PHE A 78 11.34 -12.14 17.23
N ALA A 79 10.15 -11.94 17.80
CA ALA A 79 9.79 -12.47 19.11
C ALA A 79 9.83 -14.01 19.14
N CYS A 80 9.32 -14.66 18.10
CA CYS A 80 9.41 -16.11 17.92
C CYS A 80 10.87 -16.57 17.81
N ALA A 81 11.70 -15.90 17.01
CA ALA A 81 13.11 -16.25 16.89
C ALA A 81 13.88 -16.14 18.22
N ILE A 82 13.56 -15.16 19.07
CA ILE A 82 14.16 -15.00 20.40
C ILE A 82 13.65 -16.09 21.36
N THR A 83 12.35 -16.35 21.34
CA THR A 83 11.71 -17.39 22.17
C THR A 83 12.30 -18.77 21.86
N ASP A 84 12.42 -19.11 20.58
CA ASP A 84 12.95 -20.40 20.13
C ASP A 84 14.44 -20.59 20.47
N LYS A 85 15.21 -19.50 20.54
CA LYS A 85 16.65 -19.55 20.81
C LYS A 85 17.02 -19.51 22.29
N PHE A 86 16.22 -18.84 23.11
CA PHE A 86 16.51 -18.59 24.54
C PHE A 86 15.49 -19.21 25.50
N ASP A 87 14.50 -19.96 25.00
CA ASP A 87 13.42 -20.60 25.79
C ASP A 87 12.68 -19.62 26.72
N TRP A 88 12.60 -18.35 26.29
CA TRP A 88 12.05 -17.28 27.11
C TRP A 88 10.53 -17.22 26.93
N SER A 89 9.78 -17.28 28.04
CA SER A 89 8.31 -17.19 28.02
C SER A 89 7.79 -15.96 27.24
N ARG A 90 6.79 -16.19 26.37
CA ARG A 90 6.20 -15.18 25.46
C ARG A 90 5.83 -13.87 26.16
N THR A 91 5.38 -13.90 27.43
CA THR A 91 5.03 -12.71 28.23
C THR A 91 6.20 -11.76 28.51
N LYS A 92 7.45 -12.19 28.29
CA LYS A 92 8.66 -11.37 28.47
C LYS A 92 9.19 -10.76 27.16
N VAL A 93 8.72 -11.24 26.01
CA VAL A 93 9.31 -10.97 24.69
C VAL A 93 8.41 -10.08 23.81
N VAL A 94 7.09 -10.20 23.95
CA VAL A 94 6.12 -9.29 23.31
C VAL A 94 5.70 -8.14 24.22
#